data_AF-A0A932U1J1-F1
#
_entry.id   AF-A0A932U1J1-F1
#
_cell.length_a   1.000
_cell.length_b   1.000
_cell.length_c   1.000
_cell.angle_alpha   90.00
_cell.angle_beta   90.00
_cell.angle_gamma   90.00
#
_symmetry.space_group_name_H-M   'P 1'
#
loop_
_entity.id
_entity.type
_entity.pdbx_description
1 polymer ?
#
loop_
_entity_poly.entity_id
_entity_poly.type
_entity_poly.pdbx_seq_one_letter_code
_entity_poly.pdbx_strand_id
1 'polypeptide(L)'
;MQVEAPVRDRVWDEVIEAPVLPELDPEVQRQKANEMARLIDVHLDYERQSRIPLSMDELTPRRLCPEQRTDLVTDLYAVTR
;
A
#
# COMPACT_ATOMS: atom_id res chain seq x y z
N MET A 1 14.79 -32.96 -17.34
CA MET A 1 13.57 -32.49 -18.02
C MET A 1 13.52 -30.97 -17.81
N GLN A 2 14.04 -30.22 -18.78
CA GLN A 2 14.03 -28.75 -18.72
C GLN A 2 12.63 -28.29 -19.16
N VAL A 3 11.95 -27.55 -18.30
CA VAL A 3 10.65 -26.96 -18.60
C VAL A 3 10.94 -25.59 -19.20
N GLU A 4 10.93 -25.50 -20.53
CA GLU A 4 10.97 -24.21 -21.23
C GLU A 4 9.64 -23.49 -20.95
N ALA A 5 9.71 -22.38 -20.22
CA ALA A 5 8.57 -21.49 -20.07
C ALA A 5 8.25 -20.86 -21.44
N PRO A 6 6.98 -20.80 -21.88
CA PRO A 6 6.65 -20.15 -23.13
C PRO A 6 6.94 -18.66 -22.99
N VAL A 7 7.96 -18.18 -23.72
CA VAL A 7 8.19 -16.76 -23.95
C VAL A 7 6.93 -16.24 -24.65
N ARG A 8 6.10 -15.51 -23.91
CA ARG A 8 4.95 -14.82 -24.51
C ARG A 8 5.52 -13.66 -25.32
N ASP A 9 5.73 -13.89 -26.61
CA ASP A 9 5.89 -12.84 -27.61
C ASP A 9 4.57 -12.07 -27.71
N ARG A 10 4.36 -11.14 -26.77
CA ARG A 10 3.42 -10.05 -26.95
C ARG A 10 4.21 -8.91 -27.54
N VAL A 11 4.17 -8.81 -28.87
CA VAL A 11 4.56 -7.58 -29.55
C VAL A 11 3.57 -6.52 -29.11
N TRP A 12 4.03 -5.58 -28.28
CA TRP A 12 3.25 -4.44 -27.82
C TRP A 12 3.21 -3.39 -28.95
N ASP A 13 2.43 -3.65 -30.00
CA ASP A 13 2.29 -2.73 -31.15
C ASP A 13 1.38 -1.51 -30.86
N GLU A 14 0.86 -1.39 -29.65
CA GLU A 14 0.17 -0.18 -29.20
C GLU A 14 1.16 0.66 -28.40
N VAL A 15 1.80 1.62 -29.08
CA VAL A 15 2.41 2.77 -28.42
C VAL A 15 1.25 3.57 -27.81
N ILE A 16 0.89 3.23 -26.57
CA ILE A 16 0.08 4.11 -25.75
C ILE A 16 0.93 5.35 -25.56
N GLU A 17 0.62 6.43 -26.31
CA GLU A 17 1.22 7.73 -26.08
C GLU A 17 1.03 8.06 -24.60
N ALA A 18 2.13 8.01 -23.84
CA ALA A 18 2.08 8.34 -22.44
C ALA A 18 1.55 9.77 -22.35
N PRO A 19 0.51 10.04 -21.53
CA PRO A 19 0.02 11.39 -21.38
C PRO A 19 1.19 12.27 -20.97
N VAL A 20 1.45 13.31 -21.77
CA VAL A 20 2.48 14.31 -21.45
C VAL A 20 2.03 14.94 -20.14
N LEU A 21 2.67 14.53 -19.05
CA LEU A 21 2.43 15.14 -17.76
C LEU A 21 2.82 16.61 -17.91
N PRO A 22 1.94 17.56 -17.53
CA PRO A 22 2.30 18.96 -17.55
C PRO A 22 3.57 19.14 -16.73
N GLU A 23 4.49 20.00 -17.19
CA GLU A 23 5.67 20.37 -16.43
C GLU A 23 5.22 20.89 -15.06
N LEU A 24 5.30 20.01 -14.07
CA LEU A 24 4.96 20.33 -12.70
C LEU A 24 6.12 21.13 -12.13
N ASP A 25 5.81 22.31 -11.62
CA ASP A 25 6.74 23.16 -10.87
C ASP A 25 7.61 22.29 -9.94
N PRO A 26 8.95 22.33 -10.08
CA PRO A 26 9.87 21.54 -9.27
C PRO A 26 9.62 21.67 -7.76
N GLU A 27 9.17 22.84 -7.29
CA GLU A 27 8.86 23.06 -5.87
C GLU A 27 7.59 22.31 -5.45
N VAL A 28 6.57 22.30 -6.30
CA VAL A 28 5.34 21.52 -6.08
C VAL A 28 5.64 20.02 -6.10
N GLN A 29 6.51 19.56 -7.01
CA GLN A 29 6.95 18.16 -7.03
C GLN A 29 7.68 17.80 -5.74
N ARG A 30 8.58 18.68 -5.28
CA ARG A 30 9.33 18.49 -4.04
C ARG A 30 8.42 18.43 -2.82
N GLN A 31 7.43 19.32 -2.72
CA GLN A 31 6.43 19.27 -1.65
C GLN A 31 5.64 17.96 -1.67
N LYS A 32 5.15 17.53 -2.84
CA LYS A 32 4.41 16.27 -2.97
C LYS A 32 5.27 15.06 -2.61
N ALA A 33 6.55 15.05 -3.02
CA ALA A 33 7.49 14.00 -2.68
C ALA A 33 7.72 13.92 -1.16
N ASN A 34 7.90 15.06 -0.49
CA ASN A 34 8.07 15.11 0.96
C ASN A 34 6.82 14.62 1.71
N GLU A 35 5.63 15.03 1.28
CA GLU A 35 4.38 14.57 1.90
C GLU A 35 4.18 13.07 1.68
N MET A 36 4.50 12.56 0.49
CA MET A 36 4.44 11.14 0.20
C MET A 36 5.43 10.33 1.04
N ALA A 37 6.67 10.81 1.19
CA ALA A 37 7.66 10.19 2.06
C ALA A 37 7.16 10.12 3.51
N ARG A 38 6.56 11.21 4.02
CA ARG A 38 5.96 11.24 5.36
C ARG A 38 4.84 10.20 5.52
N LEU A 39 3.96 10.07 4.53
CA LEU A 39 2.88 9.09 4.57
C LEU A 39 3.41 7.65 4.53
N ILE A 40 4.46 7.40 3.73
CA ILE A 40 5.15 6.10 3.66
C ILE A 40 5.77 5.78 5.02
N ASP A 41 6.51 6.70 5.63
CA ASP A 41 7.13 6.48 6.94
C ASP A 41 6.08 6.16 8.02
N VAL A 42 4.97 6.89 8.05
CA VAL A 42 3.86 6.62 8.97
C VAL A 42 3.26 5.23 8.72
N HIS A 43 3.07 4.83 7.46
CA HIS A 43 2.56 3.51 7.13
C HIS A 43 3.53 2.39 7.55
N LEU A 44 4.83 2.57 7.30
CA LEU A 44 5.87 1.62 7.71
C LEU A 44 5.98 1.51 9.24
N ASP A 45 5.79 2.61 9.97
CA ASP A 45 5.72 2.58 11.44
C ASP A 45 4.51 1.78 11.94
N TYR A 46 3.35 1.91 11.28
CA TYR A 46 2.18 1.09 11.58
C TYR A 46 2.41 -0.39 11.26
N GLU A 47 2.97 -0.72 10.10
CA GLU A 47 3.32 -2.10 9.75
C GLU A 47 4.34 -2.71 10.71
N ARG A 48 5.31 -1.91 11.16
CA ARG A 48 6.29 -2.36 12.15
C ARG A 48 5.63 -2.69 13.49
N GLN A 49 4.69 -1.86 13.94
CA GLN A 49 3.93 -2.11 15.17
C GLN A 49 2.98 -3.29 15.02
N SER A 50 2.40 -3.50 13.83
CA SER A 50 1.47 -4.59 13.58
C SER A 50 2.13 -5.98 13.54
N ARG A 51 3.44 -6.05 13.30
CA ARG A 51 4.25 -7.27 13.45
C ARG A 51 4.57 -7.62 14.89
N ILE A 52 4.29 -6.73 15.84
CA ILE A 52 4.36 -7.02 17.26
C ILE A 52 2.99 -7.58 17.66
N PRO A 53 2.91 -8.82 18.19
CA PRO A 53 1.64 -9.33 18.70
C PRO A 53 1.20 -8.44 19.86
N LEU A 54 0.16 -7.63 19.60
CA LEU A 54 -0.46 -6.78 20.61
C LEU A 54 -1.27 -7.65 21.56
N SER A 55 -1.19 -7.36 22.86
CA SER A 55 -2.12 -7.96 23.81
C SER A 55 -3.55 -7.47 23.56
N MET A 56 -4.56 -8.22 24.00
CA MET A 56 -5.97 -7.85 23.81
C MET A 56 -6.30 -6.46 24.40
N ASP A 57 -5.63 -6.08 25.48
CA ASP A 57 -5.79 -4.78 26.14
C ASP A 57 -5.19 -3.62 25.34
N GLU A 58 -4.30 -3.94 24.39
CA GLU A 58 -3.60 -3.00 23.53
C GLU A 58 -4.18 -2.90 22.12
N LEU A 59 -5.13 -3.77 21.77
CA LEU A 59 -5.92 -3.73 20.53
C LEU A 59 -6.87 -2.53 20.55
N THR A 60 -6.27 -1.35 20.40
CA THR A 60 -7.00 -0.09 20.21
C THR A 60 -7.01 0.25 18.73
N PRO A 61 -8.15 0.69 18.15
CA PRO A 61 -8.23 1.02 16.71
C PRO A 61 -7.17 2.02 16.26
N ARG A 62 -6.73 2.91 17.16
CA ARG A 62 -5.68 3.91 16.91
C ARG A 62 -4.31 3.31 16.56
N ARG A 63 -4.02 2.10 17.02
CA ARG A 63 -2.74 1.41 16.83
C ARG A 63 -2.74 0.41 15.66
N LEU A 64 -3.89 0.21 15.02
CA LEU A 64 -4.04 -0.65 13.86
C LEU A 64 -3.84 0.15 12.57
N CYS A 65 -3.22 -0.49 11.58
CA CYS A 65 -3.18 0.05 10.22
C CYS A 65 -4.60 0.05 9.61
N PRO A 66 -4.84 0.80 8.51
CA PRO A 66 -6.17 0.90 7.90
C PRO A 66 -6.81 -0.44 7.53
N GLU A 67 -6.05 -1.38 6.94
CA GLU A 67 -6.55 -2.71 6.60
C GLU A 67 -6.98 -3.47 7.86
N GLN A 68 -6.12 -3.50 8.88
CA GLN A 68 -6.39 -4.19 10.14
C GLN A 68 -7.59 -3.63 10.90
N ARG A 69 -7.89 -2.33 10.78
CA ARG A 69 -9.13 -1.76 11.34
C ARG A 69 -10.37 -2.33 10.67
N THR A 70 -10.30 -2.52 9.35
CA THR A 70 -11.38 -3.11 8.56
C THR A 70 -11.57 -4.58 8.94
N ASP A 71 -10.48 -5.32 9.07
CA ASP A 71 -10.49 -6.70 9.51
C ASP A 71 -11.06 -6.84 10.93
N LEU A 72 -10.61 -6.01 11.89
CA LEU A 72 -11.12 -6.02 13.26
C LEU A 72 -12.63 -5.80 13.34
N VAL A 73 -13.18 -4.84 12.58
CA VAL A 73 -14.63 -4.60 12.56
C VAL A 73 -15.37 -5.81 11.99
N THR A 74 -14.82 -6.44 10.95
CA THR A 74 -15.38 -7.65 10.34
C THR A 74 -15.36 -8.82 11.31
N ASP A 75 -14.24 -9.03 12.00
CA ASP A 75 -14.08 -10.07 13.03
C ASP A 75 -15.04 -9.85 14.19
N LEU A 76 -15.14 -8.61 14.71
CA LEU A 76 -16.08 -8.26 15.78
C LEU A 76 -17.53 -8.51 15.37
N TYR A 77 -17.91 -8.19 14.14
CA TYR A 77 -19.24 -8.48 13.62
C TYR A 77 -19.49 -9.99 13.50
N ALA A 78 -18.50 -10.75 13.03
CA ALA A 78 -18.60 -12.21 12.89
C ALA A 78 -18.74 -12.93 14.23
N VAL A 79 -18.14 -12.43 15.31
CA VAL A 79 -18.25 -13.05 16.65
C VAL A 79 -19.46 -12.57 17.45
N THR A 80 -20.14 -11.50 17.01
CA THR A 80 -21.32 -10.95 17.70
C THR A 80 -22.65 -11.35 17.05
N ARG A 81 -22.64 -12.14 15.97
CA ARG A 81 -23.82 -12.73 15.32
C ARG A 81 -23.71 -14.24 15.23
#